data_AF-A0AAV0D9C2-F1
#
_entry.id   AF-A0AAV0D9C2-F1
#
_cell.length_a   1.000
_cell.length_b   1.000
_cell.length_c   1.000
_cell.angle_alpha   90.00
_cell.angle_beta   90.00
_cell.angle_gamma   90.00
#
_symmetry.space_group_name_H-M   'P 1'
#
loop_
_entity.id
_entity.type
_entity.pdbx_description
1 polymer ?
#
loop_
_entity_poly.entity_id
_entity_poly.type
_entity_poly.pdbx_seq_one_letter_code
_entity_poly.pdbx_strand_id
1 'polypeptide(L)'
;MSVIDLLTRVDSICKKYEKYDIEKHKNSNISGDDAFARLYAEIENDIETALQKAETAGTEKRSASVVAINAEIRRTKAMLLEKVPKLQNLAKKKVKGLSGEELVVRNDLVLALPDRINAIPDGSSVPPKQSGGWGTSGTRTEIKFDSNGQYDADFFKQTEESSQFRQEYEMRKINRTKVSQLYPKDWIP
;
A
#
# COMPACT_ATOMS: atom_id res chain seq x y z
N MET A 1 -61.97 3.62 20.03
CA MET A 1 -60.64 3.71 19.39
C MET A 1 -60.16 2.30 19.13
N SER A 2 -60.06 1.93 17.86
CA SER A 2 -59.46 0.67 17.43
C SER A 2 -57.94 0.75 17.52
N VAL A 3 -57.26 -0.40 17.60
CA VAL A 3 -55.78 -0.48 17.52
C VAL A 3 -55.26 0.17 16.23
N ILE A 4 -56.02 0.07 15.15
CA ILE A 4 -55.71 0.70 13.86
C ILE A 4 -55.75 2.23 13.97
N ASP A 5 -56.71 2.79 14.71
CA ASP A 5 -56.81 4.24 14.95
C ASP A 5 -55.63 4.75 15.79
N LEU A 6 -55.18 3.94 16.76
CA LEU A 6 -54.00 4.26 17.58
C LEU A 6 -52.73 4.25 16.74
N LEU A 7 -52.51 3.23 15.92
CA LEU A 7 -51.32 3.11 15.06
C LEU A 7 -51.23 4.26 14.04
N THR A 8 -52.33 4.58 13.36
CA THR A 8 -52.37 5.67 12.39
C THR A 8 -52.17 7.04 13.05
N ARG A 9 -52.71 7.24 14.26
CA ARG A 9 -52.49 8.47 15.04
C ARG A 9 -51.05 8.59 15.55
N VAL A 10 -50.44 7.48 15.98
CA VAL A 10 -49.02 7.45 16.38
C VAL A 10 -48.12 7.75 15.18
N ASP A 11 -48.36 7.12 14.02
CA ASP A 11 -47.58 7.36 12.80
C ASP A 11 -47.66 8.84 12.35
N SER A 12 -48.84 9.43 12.38
CA SER A 12 -49.03 10.85 12.05
C SER A 12 -48.40 11.79 13.08
N ILE A 13 -48.35 11.41 14.37
CA ILE A 13 -47.59 12.14 15.40
C ILE A 13 -46.10 12.04 15.10
N CYS A 14 -45.55 10.84 14.86
CA CYS A 14 -44.14 10.64 14.53
C CYS A 14 -43.72 11.50 13.32
N LYS A 15 -44.51 11.49 12.23
CA LYS A 15 -44.26 12.32 11.04
C LYS A 15 -44.30 13.83 11.32
N LYS A 16 -45.24 14.29 12.17
CA LYS A 16 -45.34 15.72 12.53
C LYS A 16 -44.09 16.22 13.25
N TYR A 17 -43.46 15.36 14.04
CA TYR A 17 -42.25 15.69 14.81
C TYR A 17 -40.94 15.28 14.13
N GLU A 18 -40.99 14.62 12.99
CA GLU A 18 -39.83 14.24 12.18
C GLU A 18 -38.94 15.43 11.79
N LYS A 19 -39.50 16.63 11.69
CA LYS A 19 -38.74 17.88 11.48
C LYS A 19 -37.84 18.30 12.65
N TYR A 20 -38.09 17.76 13.84
CA TYR A 20 -37.28 17.99 15.04
C TYR A 20 -36.28 16.85 15.29
N ASP A 21 -36.30 15.82 14.45
CA ASP A 21 -35.29 14.76 14.45
C ASP A 21 -34.01 15.29 13.78
N ILE A 22 -33.28 16.12 14.53
CA ILE A 22 -32.08 16.83 14.05
C ILE A 22 -31.04 15.81 13.52
N GLU A 23 -30.96 14.62 14.13
CA GLU A 23 -30.09 13.51 13.71
C GLU A 23 -30.46 13.01 12.30
N LYS A 24 -31.77 12.84 12.02
CA LYS A 24 -32.25 12.41 10.70
C LYS A 24 -31.98 13.44 9.60
N HIS A 25 -32.09 14.74 9.91
CA HIS A 25 -31.79 15.84 8.97
C HIS A 25 -30.28 16.10 8.78
N LYS A 26 -29.46 15.68 9.74
CA LYS A 26 -27.99 15.71 9.63
C LYS A 26 -27.51 14.67 8.63
N ASN A 27 -28.02 13.45 8.75
CA ASN A 27 -27.66 12.33 7.88
C ASN A 27 -28.07 12.55 6.42
N SER A 28 -29.21 13.20 6.17
CA SER A 28 -29.68 13.50 4.81
C SER A 28 -28.86 14.57 4.07
N ASN A 29 -28.23 15.51 4.79
CA ASN A 29 -27.36 16.53 4.21
C ASN A 29 -25.90 16.07 4.00
N ILE A 30 -25.51 14.92 4.55
CA ILE A 30 -24.13 14.40 4.51
C ILE A 30 -23.95 13.32 3.44
N SER A 31 -25.02 12.65 3.03
CA SER A 31 -24.94 11.35 2.34
C SER A 31 -24.50 11.37 0.85
N GLY A 32 -24.33 12.53 0.21
CA GLY A 32 -24.04 12.60 -1.24
C GLY A 32 -22.70 13.22 -1.65
N ASP A 33 -22.17 14.18 -0.88
CA ASP A 33 -21.04 15.01 -1.34
C ASP A 33 -19.88 15.12 -0.33
N ASP A 34 -19.93 14.42 0.80
CA ASP A 34 -18.80 14.45 1.73
C ASP A 34 -17.58 13.70 1.17
N ALA A 35 -16.57 14.45 0.75
CA ALA A 35 -15.32 13.92 0.25
C ALA A 35 -14.57 13.07 1.30
N PHE A 36 -14.73 13.40 2.60
CA PHE A 36 -14.16 12.60 3.68
C PHE A 36 -14.81 11.22 3.73
N ALA A 37 -16.13 11.15 3.85
CA ALA A 37 -16.86 9.88 3.93
C ALA A 37 -16.61 8.98 2.72
N ARG A 38 -16.53 9.54 1.51
CA ARG A 38 -16.21 8.79 0.28
C ARG A 38 -14.82 8.15 0.35
N LEU A 39 -13.79 8.94 0.66
CA LEU A 39 -12.42 8.44 0.75
C LEU A 39 -12.24 7.47 1.93
N TYR A 40 -12.91 7.73 3.05
CA TYR A 40 -12.91 6.85 4.21
C TYR A 40 -13.52 5.47 3.85
N ALA A 41 -14.68 5.45 3.20
CA ALA A 41 -15.32 4.22 2.76
C ALA A 41 -14.47 3.43 1.74
N GLU A 42 -13.77 4.13 0.84
CA GLU A 42 -12.80 3.51 -0.08
C GLU A 42 -11.65 2.84 0.69
N ILE A 43 -11.08 3.54 1.68
CA ILE A 43 -10.02 2.98 2.54
C ILE A 43 -10.52 1.79 3.36
N GLU A 44 -11.73 1.86 3.91
CA GLU A 44 -12.36 0.75 4.63
C GLU A 44 -12.53 -0.49 3.75
N ASN A 45 -13.01 -0.31 2.52
CA ASN A 45 -13.14 -1.40 1.55
C ASN A 45 -11.78 -2.01 1.20
N ASP A 46 -10.77 -1.17 0.96
CA ASP A 46 -9.41 -1.63 0.68
C ASP A 46 -8.83 -2.41 1.88
N ILE A 47 -9.06 -1.97 3.13
CA ILE A 47 -8.66 -2.68 4.34
C ILE A 47 -9.37 -4.05 4.44
N GLU A 48 -10.68 -4.08 4.21
CA GLU A 48 -11.47 -5.32 4.25
C GLU A 48 -10.98 -6.32 3.21
N THR A 49 -10.70 -5.87 1.98
CA THR A 49 -10.14 -6.74 0.94
C THR A 49 -8.76 -7.28 1.32
N ALA A 50 -7.93 -6.48 1.99
CA ALA A 50 -6.63 -6.90 2.46
C ALA A 50 -6.73 -7.92 3.62
N LEU A 51 -7.71 -7.77 4.51
CA LEU A 51 -8.01 -8.74 5.57
C LEU A 51 -8.46 -10.08 4.99
N GLN A 52 -9.38 -10.07 4.02
CA GLN A 52 -9.82 -11.28 3.32
C GLN A 52 -8.64 -11.98 2.61
N LYS A 53 -7.74 -11.21 1.99
CA LYS A 53 -6.50 -11.75 1.43
C LYS A 53 -5.59 -12.36 2.50
N ALA A 54 -5.50 -11.75 3.68
CA ALA A 54 -4.70 -12.29 4.78
C ALA A 54 -5.28 -13.62 5.30
N GLU A 55 -6.60 -13.73 5.41
CA GLU A 55 -7.29 -14.96 5.79
C GLU A 55 -7.09 -16.08 4.76
N THR A 56 -7.22 -15.76 3.46
CA THR A 56 -6.93 -16.74 2.39
C THR A 56 -5.47 -17.18 2.43
N ALA A 57 -4.52 -16.26 2.63
CA ALA A 57 -3.11 -16.62 2.79
C ALA A 57 -2.86 -17.52 4.02
N GLY A 58 -3.61 -17.34 5.11
CA GLY A 58 -3.51 -18.16 6.32
C GLY A 58 -4.05 -19.59 6.16
N THR A 59 -4.96 -19.81 5.22
CA THR A 59 -5.58 -21.13 4.95
C THR A 59 -5.02 -21.83 3.72
N GLU A 60 -4.30 -21.11 2.86
CA GLU A 60 -3.71 -21.60 1.63
C GLU A 60 -2.53 -22.54 1.89
N LYS A 61 -2.51 -23.68 1.18
CA LYS A 61 -1.48 -24.72 1.35
C LYS A 61 -0.26 -24.47 0.46
N ARG A 62 -0.44 -23.79 -0.69
CA ARG A 62 0.64 -23.56 -1.65
C ARG A 62 1.49 -22.37 -1.22
N SER A 63 2.71 -22.64 -0.75
CA SER A 63 3.67 -21.61 -0.34
C SER A 63 3.91 -20.52 -1.40
N ALA A 64 4.02 -20.89 -2.68
CA ALA A 64 4.15 -19.93 -3.77
C ALA A 64 2.94 -18.99 -3.88
N SER A 65 1.72 -19.50 -3.66
CA SER A 65 0.49 -18.70 -3.66
C SER A 65 0.42 -17.78 -2.45
N VAL A 66 0.77 -18.29 -1.26
CA VAL A 66 0.86 -17.50 -0.03
C VAL A 66 1.82 -16.32 -0.20
N VAL A 67 2.99 -16.56 -0.81
CA VAL A 67 3.98 -15.50 -1.08
C VAL A 67 3.43 -14.44 -2.05
N ALA A 68 2.72 -14.86 -3.09
CA ALA A 68 2.09 -13.94 -4.04
C ALA A 68 1.01 -13.08 -3.37
N ILE A 69 0.09 -13.71 -2.62
CA ILE A 69 -0.98 -13.00 -1.88
C ILE A 69 -0.37 -12.02 -0.88
N ASN A 70 0.62 -12.44 -0.09
CA ASN A 70 1.31 -11.57 0.87
C ASN A 70 2.02 -10.40 0.19
N ALA A 71 2.56 -10.57 -1.02
CA ALA A 71 3.12 -9.47 -1.79
C ALA A 71 2.06 -8.45 -2.21
N GLU A 72 0.85 -8.89 -2.55
CA GLU A 72 -0.28 -8.00 -2.82
C GLU A 72 -0.78 -7.27 -1.57
N ILE A 73 -0.81 -7.94 -0.42
CA ILE A 73 -1.15 -7.31 0.87
C ILE A 73 -0.15 -6.19 1.17
N ARG A 74 1.16 -6.42 0.96
CA ARG A 74 2.18 -5.37 1.14
C ARG A 74 1.97 -4.17 0.21
N ARG A 75 1.61 -4.40 -1.06
CA ARG A 75 1.31 -3.31 -2.01
C ARG A 75 0.09 -2.50 -1.57
N THR A 76 -0.99 -3.19 -1.21
CA THR A 76 -2.23 -2.53 -0.76
C THR A 76 -2.02 -1.75 0.53
N LYS A 77 -1.30 -2.29 1.53
CA LYS A 77 -0.90 -1.54 2.72
C LYS A 77 -0.15 -0.25 2.40
N ALA A 78 0.83 -0.31 1.49
CA ALA A 78 1.60 0.87 1.09
C ALA A 78 0.69 1.94 0.46
N MET A 79 -0.18 1.53 -0.48
CA MET A 79 -1.16 2.43 -1.11
C MET A 79 -2.14 3.03 -0.08
N LEU A 80 -2.59 2.24 0.89
CA LEU A 80 -3.47 2.70 1.97
C LEU A 80 -2.78 3.78 2.81
N LEU A 81 -1.53 3.56 3.21
CA LEU A 81 -0.75 4.54 3.98
C LEU A 81 -0.52 5.84 3.20
N GLU A 82 -0.37 5.78 1.87
CA GLU A 82 -0.30 6.98 1.01
C GLU A 82 -1.60 7.78 0.97
N LYS A 83 -2.77 7.14 1.12
CA LYS A 83 -4.08 7.81 1.15
C LYS A 83 -4.36 8.49 2.50
N VAL A 84 -3.76 8.02 3.61
CA VAL A 84 -4.01 8.55 4.98
C VAL A 84 -3.75 10.06 5.11
N PRO A 85 -2.63 10.65 4.63
CA PRO A 85 -2.41 12.09 4.71
C PRO A 85 -3.50 12.93 4.04
N LYS A 86 -4.03 12.45 2.90
CA LYS A 86 -5.13 13.12 2.20
C LYS A 86 -6.40 13.09 3.04
N LEU A 87 -6.70 11.94 3.65
CA LEU A 87 -7.84 11.79 4.55
C LEU A 87 -7.69 12.65 5.81
N GLN A 88 -6.49 12.77 6.36
CA GLN A 88 -6.19 13.64 7.50
C GLN A 88 -6.46 15.11 7.21
N ASN A 89 -6.13 15.58 6.00
CA ASN A 89 -6.44 16.94 5.57
C ASN A 89 -7.96 17.17 5.46
N LEU A 90 -8.71 16.16 5.01
CA LEU A 90 -10.16 16.22 4.95
C LEU A 90 -10.80 16.19 6.35
N ALA A 91 -10.24 15.45 7.30
CA ALA A 91 -10.72 15.37 8.68
C ALA A 91 -10.63 16.71 9.42
N LYS A 92 -9.56 17.47 9.19
CA LYS A 92 -9.35 18.80 9.80
C LYS A 92 -10.21 19.89 9.18
N LYS A 93 -10.75 19.66 7.98
CA LYS A 93 -11.52 20.67 7.24
C LYS A 93 -12.92 20.79 7.86
N LYS A 94 -13.20 21.95 8.45
CA LYS A 94 -14.57 22.29 8.90
C LYS A 94 -15.46 22.54 7.68
N VAL A 95 -16.42 21.66 7.45
CA VAL A 95 -17.45 21.81 6.40
C VAL A 95 -18.78 22.24 7.00
N LYS A 96 -19.61 22.93 6.23
CA LYS A 96 -20.93 23.41 6.68
C LYS A 96 -21.80 22.20 7.06
N GLY A 97 -22.41 22.23 8.24
CA GLY A 97 -23.24 21.14 8.75
C GLY A 97 -22.49 20.10 9.59
N LEU A 98 -21.16 20.17 9.67
CA LEU A 98 -20.37 19.31 10.55
C LEU A 98 -20.29 19.90 11.97
N SER A 99 -20.72 19.12 12.94
CA SER A 99 -20.60 19.45 14.36
C SER A 99 -19.16 19.29 14.86
N GLY A 100 -18.84 19.94 15.98
CA GLY A 100 -17.52 19.81 16.61
C GLY A 100 -17.22 18.37 17.04
N GLU A 101 -18.24 17.66 17.54
CA GLU A 101 -18.15 16.25 17.93
C GLU A 101 -17.81 15.34 16.72
N GLU A 102 -18.49 15.51 15.58
CA GLU A 102 -18.17 14.75 14.37
C GLU A 102 -16.74 15.04 13.85
N LEU A 103 -16.25 16.26 14.02
CA LEU A 103 -14.88 16.63 13.64
C LEU A 103 -13.87 15.87 14.52
N VAL A 104 -14.13 15.76 15.82
CA VAL A 104 -13.30 14.96 16.74
C VAL A 104 -13.32 13.48 16.32
N VAL A 105 -14.51 12.91 16.11
CA VAL A 105 -14.66 11.51 15.67
C VAL A 105 -13.90 11.25 14.37
N ARG A 106 -13.98 12.15 13.38
CA ARG A 106 -13.23 12.01 12.12
C ARG A 106 -11.71 12.00 12.35
N ASN A 107 -11.20 12.83 13.25
CA ASN A 107 -9.77 12.82 13.56
C ASN A 107 -9.37 11.53 14.26
N ASP A 108 -10.14 11.05 15.23
CA ASP A 108 -9.86 9.81 15.96
C ASP A 108 -9.84 8.60 15.01
N LEU A 109 -10.81 8.53 14.08
CA LEU A 109 -10.84 7.50 13.04
C LEU A 109 -9.56 7.53 12.18
N VAL A 110 -9.11 8.71 11.75
CA VAL A 110 -7.88 8.84 10.95
C VAL A 110 -6.64 8.49 11.75
N LEU A 111 -6.59 8.84 13.04
CA LEU A 111 -5.46 8.52 13.91
C LEU A 111 -5.30 7.02 14.13
N ALA A 112 -6.40 6.27 14.15
CA ALA A 112 -6.38 4.81 14.29
C ALA A 112 -6.00 4.06 12.99
N LEU A 113 -6.11 4.68 11.82
CA LEU A 113 -5.88 4.01 10.53
C LEU A 113 -4.47 3.45 10.35
N PRO A 114 -3.37 4.18 10.62
CA PRO A 114 -2.02 3.63 10.45
C PRO A 114 -1.79 2.35 11.24
N ASP A 115 -2.20 2.32 12.51
CA ASP A 115 -2.05 1.15 13.38
C ASP A 115 -2.89 -0.02 12.87
N ARG A 116 -4.12 0.26 12.45
CA ARG A 116 -5.03 -0.75 11.88
C ARG A 116 -4.51 -1.32 10.56
N ILE A 117 -3.94 -0.50 9.68
CA ILE A 117 -3.30 -0.96 8.43
C ILE A 117 -2.07 -1.82 8.74
N ASN A 118 -1.24 -1.41 9.71
CA ASN A 118 -0.03 -2.14 10.08
C ASN A 118 -0.35 -3.50 10.73
N ALA A 119 -1.48 -3.61 11.45
CA ALA A 119 -1.92 -4.83 12.11
C ALA A 119 -2.34 -5.96 11.15
N ILE A 120 -2.62 -5.67 9.87
CA ILE A 120 -3.01 -6.69 8.88
C ILE A 120 -1.82 -7.67 8.68
N PRO A 121 -1.98 -9.00 8.75
CA PRO A 121 -0.88 -9.92 8.49
C PRO A 121 -0.50 -9.91 7.01
N ASP A 122 0.77 -9.65 6.70
CA ASP A 122 1.27 -9.55 5.31
C ASP A 122 2.47 -10.46 5.02
N GLY A 123 2.73 -11.41 5.94
CA GLY A 123 3.84 -12.35 5.86
C GLY A 123 5.24 -11.72 5.98
N SER A 124 5.36 -10.41 6.25
CA SER A 124 6.64 -9.84 6.66
C SER A 124 6.86 -10.15 8.14
N SER A 125 8.08 -10.55 8.49
CA SER A 125 8.47 -10.53 9.90
C SER A 125 8.48 -9.08 10.36
N VAL A 126 8.00 -8.83 11.59
CA VAL A 126 8.03 -7.51 12.22
C VAL A 126 9.41 -6.89 11.97
N PRO A 127 9.50 -5.65 11.46
CA PRO A 127 10.79 -5.00 11.30
C PRO A 127 11.47 -5.01 12.67
N PRO A 128 12.70 -5.54 12.81
CA PRO A 128 13.43 -5.37 14.05
C PRO A 128 13.46 -3.88 14.33
N LYS A 129 13.02 -3.49 15.54
CA LYS A 129 13.16 -2.14 16.10
C LYS A 129 14.46 -1.53 15.57
N GLN A 130 14.35 -0.42 14.83
CA GLN A 130 15.44 0.21 14.10
C GLN A 130 16.79 0.09 14.82
N SER A 131 17.65 -0.77 14.31
CA SER A 131 19.09 -0.52 14.30
C SER A 131 19.41 -0.18 12.86
N GLY A 132 19.82 1.07 12.63
CA GLY A 132 20.00 1.63 11.30
C GLY A 132 20.94 0.80 10.42
N GLY A 133 20.71 0.90 9.11
CA GLY A 133 21.65 0.42 8.11
C GLY A 133 20.99 -0.44 7.06
N TRP A 134 21.00 0.05 5.82
CA TRP A 134 20.76 -0.73 4.62
C TRP A 134 21.80 -1.86 4.57
N GLY A 135 21.45 -3.05 5.02
CA GLY A 135 22.30 -4.24 4.94
C GLY A 135 21.87 -5.09 3.75
N THR A 136 22.59 -4.98 2.65
CA THR A 136 22.48 -5.89 1.51
C THR A 136 22.98 -7.29 1.93
N SER A 137 22.24 -8.32 1.51
CA SER A 137 22.66 -9.71 1.36
C SER A 137 23.52 -10.33 2.48
N GLY A 138 22.86 -10.90 3.50
CA GLY A 138 23.54 -11.77 4.46
C GLY A 138 24.03 -13.06 3.78
N THR A 139 25.34 -13.12 3.49
CA THR A 139 26.04 -14.38 3.27
C THR A 139 27.16 -14.51 4.32
N ARG A 140 27.04 -15.55 5.14
CA ARG A 140 28.09 -16.24 5.90
C ARG A 140 28.96 -15.38 6.84
N THR A 141 28.79 -15.60 8.14
CA THR A 141 29.59 -15.02 9.25
C THR A 141 31.02 -15.58 9.33
N GLU A 142 31.77 -15.61 8.22
CA GLU A 142 33.16 -16.10 8.18
C GLU A 142 34.12 -15.22 7.37
N ILE A 143 33.71 -14.02 6.92
CA ILE A 143 34.62 -13.14 6.17
C ILE A 143 35.03 -11.97 7.07
N LYS A 144 36.25 -12.04 7.62
CA LYS A 144 36.93 -10.90 8.23
C LYS A 144 37.66 -10.14 7.12
N PHE A 145 37.34 -8.87 6.95
CA PHE A 145 38.09 -7.97 6.09
C PHE A 145 39.15 -7.25 6.94
N ASP A 146 40.35 -7.81 6.97
CA ASP A 146 41.57 -7.19 7.49
C ASP A 146 42.37 -6.59 6.33
N SER A 147 41.79 -5.61 5.64
CA SER A 147 42.50 -4.86 4.60
C SER A 147 42.56 -3.39 4.97
N ASN A 148 43.70 -2.99 5.54
CA ASN A 148 43.99 -1.66 6.03
C ASN A 148 44.32 -0.68 4.89
N GLY A 149 43.49 -0.65 3.84
CA GLY A 149 43.41 0.42 2.82
C GLY A 149 44.68 0.84 2.07
N GLN A 150 45.83 0.23 2.31
CA GLN A 150 47.12 0.65 1.77
C GLN A 150 47.46 -0.24 0.57
N TYR A 151 46.94 0.13 -0.59
CA TYR A 151 47.23 -0.58 -1.83
C TYR A 151 48.49 0.00 -2.48
N ASP A 152 49.40 -0.89 -2.85
CA ASP A 152 50.62 -0.55 -3.59
C ASP A 152 50.27 -0.10 -5.02
N ALA A 153 51.13 0.70 -5.66
CA ALA A 153 50.92 1.19 -7.03
C ALA A 153 50.81 0.05 -8.07
N ASP A 154 51.26 -1.16 -7.69
CA ASP A 154 51.17 -2.39 -8.47
C ASP A 154 49.83 -3.14 -8.33
N PHE A 155 48.92 -2.70 -7.46
CA PHE A 155 47.64 -3.38 -7.20
C PHE A 155 46.67 -3.32 -8.40
N PHE A 156 46.82 -2.31 -9.27
CA PHE A 156 46.05 -2.14 -10.50
C PHE A 156 46.86 -2.53 -11.75
N LYS A 157 47.65 -3.61 -11.70
CA LYS A 157 48.25 -4.16 -12.91
C LYS A 157 47.16 -4.80 -13.77
N GLN A 158 46.93 -4.20 -14.94
CA GLN A 158 46.09 -4.78 -15.98
C GLN A 158 46.70 -6.13 -16.38
N THR A 159 46.10 -7.22 -15.94
CA THR A 159 46.53 -8.57 -16.28
C THR A 159 46.16 -8.89 -17.73
N GLU A 160 46.93 -9.78 -18.35
CA GLU A 160 46.71 -10.24 -19.72
C GLU A 160 45.29 -10.81 -19.90
N GLU A 161 44.75 -11.45 -18.87
CA GLU A 161 43.36 -11.95 -18.82
C GLU A 161 42.32 -10.82 -18.96
N SER A 162 42.53 -9.67 -18.30
CA SER A 162 41.63 -8.50 -18.42
C SER A 162 41.63 -7.94 -19.86
N SER A 163 42.77 -7.99 -20.55
CA SER A 163 42.87 -7.58 -21.95
C SER A 163 42.11 -8.51 -22.90
N GLN A 164 42.14 -9.81 -22.63
CA GLN A 164 41.41 -10.83 -23.40
C GLN A 164 39.89 -10.66 -23.27
N PHE A 165 39.39 -10.40 -22.06
CA PHE A 165 37.97 -10.10 -21.84
C PHE A 165 37.50 -8.87 -22.64
N ARG A 166 38.34 -7.83 -22.68
CA ARG A 166 38.02 -6.62 -23.45
C ARG A 166 38.01 -6.89 -24.95
N GLN A 167 38.97 -7.65 -25.47
CA GLN A 167 38.98 -8.06 -26.87
C GLN A 167 37.79 -8.95 -27.23
N GLU A 168 37.43 -9.91 -26.38
CA GLU A 168 36.29 -10.79 -26.60
C GLU A 168 34.96 -10.03 -26.61
N TYR A 169 34.82 -9.03 -25.74
CA TYR A 169 33.68 -8.12 -25.73
C TYR A 169 33.55 -7.31 -27.04
N GLU A 170 34.66 -6.72 -27.52
CA GLU A 170 34.66 -5.99 -28.79
C GLU A 170 34.38 -6.91 -29.99
N MET A 171 34.94 -8.13 -30.00
CA MET A 171 34.65 -9.15 -31.01
C MET A 171 33.17 -9.57 -31.01
N ARG A 172 32.55 -9.75 -29.83
CA ARG A 172 31.11 -10.02 -29.72
C ARG A 172 30.26 -8.86 -30.22
N LYS A 173 30.67 -7.62 -29.95
CA LYS A 173 29.96 -6.43 -30.44
C LYS A 173 30.01 -6.36 -31.97
N ILE A 174 31.18 -6.56 -32.57
CA ILE A 174 31.36 -6.62 -34.03
C ILE A 174 30.51 -7.75 -34.63
N ASN A 175 30.49 -8.93 -34.01
CA ASN A 175 29.69 -10.05 -34.49
C ASN A 175 28.19 -9.77 -34.41
N ARG A 176 27.70 -9.13 -33.34
CA ARG A 176 26.29 -8.69 -33.26
C ARG A 176 25.95 -7.69 -34.37
N THR A 177 26.86 -6.75 -34.67
CA THR A 177 26.66 -5.79 -35.76
C THR A 177 26.71 -6.48 -37.13
N LYS A 178 27.61 -7.43 -37.35
CA LYS A 178 27.69 -8.21 -38.60
C LYS A 178 26.46 -9.09 -38.81
N VAL A 179 25.98 -9.77 -37.77
CA VAL A 179 24.73 -10.55 -37.81
C VAL A 179 23.54 -9.66 -38.15
N SER A 180 23.51 -8.44 -37.60
CA SER A 180 22.49 -7.43 -37.93
C SER A 180 22.59 -6.88 -39.37
N GLN A 181 23.73 -7.02 -40.05
CA GLN A 181 23.91 -6.64 -41.46
C GLN A 181 23.62 -7.77 -42.44
N LEU A 182 23.76 -9.03 -42.02
CA LEU A 182 23.47 -10.22 -42.84
C LEU A 182 21.98 -10.56 -42.93
N TYR A 183 21.17 -10.08 -41.98
CA TYR A 183 19.71 -10.23 -42.00
C TYR A 183 19.04 -8.86 -41.81
N PRO A 184 18.88 -8.07 -42.88
CA PRO A 184 18.04 -6.87 -42.82
C PRO A 184 16.61 -7.26 -42.42
N LYS A 185 15.95 -6.39 -41.63
CA LYS A 185 14.67 -6.63 -40.95
C LYS A 185 13.45 -6.85 -41.86
N ASP A 186 13.65 -6.97 -43.17
CA ASP A 186 12.58 -7.11 -44.18
C ASP A 186 12.33 -8.57 -44.59
N TRP A 187 12.88 -9.54 -43.87
CA TRP A 187 12.62 -10.96 -44.11
C TRP A 187 11.74 -11.57 -43.01
N ILE A 188 10.47 -11.15 -43.00
CA ILE A 188 9.36 -11.86 -42.37
C ILE A 188 8.21 -11.83 -43.38
N PRO A 189 7.72 -12.98 -43.91
CA PRO A 189 6.52 -13.02 -44.75
C PRO A 189 5.25 -12.71 -43.95
#